data_AF-A0A1F9Z924-F1
#
_entry.id   AF-A0A1F9Z924-F1
#
_cell.length_a   1.000
_cell.length_b   1.000
_cell.length_c   1.000
_cell.angle_alpha   90.00
_cell.angle_beta   90.00
_cell.angle_gamma   90.00
#
_symmetry.space_group_name_H-M   'P 1'
#
loop_
_entity.id
_entity.type
_entity.pdbx_description
1 polymer ?
#
loop_
_entity_poly.entity_id
_entity_poly.type
_entity_poly.pdbx_seq_one_letter_code
_entity_poly.pdbx_strand_id
1 'polypeptide(L)'
;MRGRPRGFRVQRTSNRAYREVDRLYREYGARGAAIRRRLREFEDVGRRPEPDLFEELCFCLLAIQSKARACDAAVRELASRGLLLEGTERQIAAFLRRRVRFHNHKAAYIVRARERFFRKGSPGLGRTLGTLGPPPAARAWLVREVDGLGLKEASHFLRNIGRGHGLAILDRHILRNLVRHGVIARVPRSLTPRRYLEIEGRMRRFADTVGVPLAALDLLFWSRETGEIFK
;
A
#
# COMPACT_ATOMS: atom_id res chain seq x y z
N MET A 1 26.86 -21.87 -18.87
CA MET A 1 26.72 -22.18 -17.43
C MET A 1 25.64 -21.28 -16.83
N ARG A 2 24.48 -21.83 -16.49
CA ARG A 2 23.34 -21.05 -15.96
C ARG A 2 23.49 -20.89 -14.44
N GLY A 3 23.81 -19.68 -14.00
CA GLY A 3 23.91 -19.34 -12.58
C GLY A 3 22.55 -19.49 -11.89
N ARG A 4 22.48 -20.36 -10.87
CA ARG A 4 21.31 -20.50 -10.00
C ARG A 4 21.08 -19.18 -9.23
N PRO A 5 19.83 -18.71 -9.07
CA PRO A 5 19.57 -17.54 -8.23
C PRO A 5 19.93 -17.86 -6.78
N ARG A 6 20.74 -17.00 -6.16
CA ARG A 6 21.13 -17.10 -4.75
C ARG A 6 19.88 -17.14 -3.88
N GLY A 7 19.59 -18.30 -3.27
CA GLY A 7 18.52 -18.45 -2.31
C GLY A 7 18.76 -17.52 -1.12
N PHE A 8 17.75 -16.73 -0.77
CA PHE A 8 17.74 -15.91 0.45
C PHE A 8 17.79 -16.85 1.66
N ARG A 9 18.98 -17.05 2.24
CA ARG A 9 19.17 -17.89 3.42
C ARG A 9 18.81 -17.04 4.64
N VAL A 10 17.62 -17.25 5.19
CA VAL A 10 17.19 -16.61 6.44
C VAL A 10 18.15 -17.06 7.55
N GLN A 11 19.01 -16.17 8.02
CA GLN A 11 19.86 -16.43 9.18
C GLN A 11 18.97 -16.49 10.41
N ARG A 12 18.88 -17.68 11.03
CA ARG A 12 18.15 -17.88 12.29
C ARG A 12 18.95 -17.23 13.42
N THR A 13 18.68 -15.96 13.70
CA THR A 13 19.14 -15.34 14.95
C THR A 13 18.13 -15.71 16.04
N SER A 14 18.59 -16.40 17.09
CA SER A 14 17.78 -16.72 18.27
C SER A 14 17.57 -15.46 19.12
N ASN A 15 16.85 -14.48 18.58
CA ASN A 15 16.70 -13.19 19.23
C ASN A 15 15.48 -13.20 20.17
N ARG A 16 15.73 -13.23 21.49
CA ARG A 16 14.70 -13.21 22.55
C ARG A 16 13.82 -11.94 22.57
N ALA A 17 14.11 -10.94 21.74
CA ALA A 17 13.42 -9.65 21.73
C ALA A 17 11.99 -9.70 21.14
N TYR A 18 11.70 -10.64 20.23
CA TYR A 18 10.42 -10.72 19.54
C TYR A 18 9.77 -12.10 19.68
N ARG A 19 8.44 -12.11 19.65
CA ARG A 19 7.63 -13.32 19.87
C ARG A 19 7.34 -14.02 18.56
N GLU A 20 7.17 -15.35 18.60
CA GLU A 20 6.70 -16.17 17.47
C GLU A 20 7.51 -16.03 16.16
N VAL A 21 8.80 -15.75 16.24
CA VAL A 21 9.66 -15.52 15.05
C VAL A 21 9.78 -16.79 14.20
N ASP A 22 9.93 -17.98 14.79
CA ASP A 22 9.94 -19.24 14.04
C ASP A 22 8.65 -19.48 13.24
N ARG A 23 7.50 -19.09 13.80
CA ARG A 23 6.23 -19.20 13.10
C ARG A 23 6.18 -18.23 11.91
N LEU A 24 6.68 -17.00 12.09
CA LEU A 24 6.83 -16.04 10.98
C LEU A 24 7.71 -16.61 9.87
N TYR A 25 8.83 -17.25 10.20
CA TYR A 25 9.69 -17.88 9.20
C TYR A 25 9.03 -19.02 8.44
N ARG A 26 8.26 -19.88 9.12
CA ARG A 26 7.49 -20.94 8.44
C ARG A 26 6.47 -20.35 7.47
N GLU A 27 5.70 -19.36 7.90
CA GLU A 27 4.69 -18.72 7.07
C GLU A 27 5.32 -17.97 5.87
N TYR A 28 6.43 -17.27 6.11
CA TYR A 28 7.17 -16.60 5.03
C TYR A 28 7.84 -17.60 4.09
N GLY A 29 8.31 -18.75 4.58
CA GLY A 29 8.79 -19.84 3.75
C GLY A 29 7.71 -20.37 2.81
N ALA A 30 6.50 -20.60 3.34
CA ALA A 30 5.36 -21.10 2.56
C ALA A 30 4.83 -20.09 1.54
N ARG A 31 4.76 -18.80 1.89
CA ARG A 31 4.13 -17.75 1.07
C ARG A 31 5.12 -16.86 0.31
N GLY A 32 6.41 -16.97 0.61
CA GLY A 32 7.43 -16.02 0.17
C GLY A 32 7.58 -15.91 -1.34
N ALA A 33 7.39 -17.01 -2.08
CA ALA A 33 7.42 -16.98 -3.54
C ALA A 33 6.27 -16.14 -4.12
N ALA A 34 5.06 -16.32 -3.62
CA ALA A 34 3.88 -15.55 -4.03
C ALA A 34 4.00 -14.08 -3.61
N ILE A 35 4.52 -13.80 -2.40
CA ILE A 35 4.80 -12.44 -1.92
C ILE A 35 5.81 -11.74 -2.83
N ARG A 36 6.94 -12.39 -3.13
CA ARG A 36 7.97 -11.81 -4.03
C ARG A 36 7.43 -11.58 -5.44
N ARG A 37 6.56 -12.46 -5.94
CA ARG A 37 5.91 -12.25 -7.24
C ARG A 37 5.01 -11.01 -7.19
N ARG A 38 4.17 -10.89 -6.17
CA ARG A 38 3.29 -9.72 -5.98
C ARG A 38 4.09 -8.41 -5.88
N LEU A 39 5.22 -8.41 -5.17
CA LEU A 39 6.08 -7.24 -5.07
C LEU A 39 6.66 -6.82 -6.44
N ARG A 40 7.04 -7.78 -7.29
CA ARG A 40 7.47 -7.49 -8.67
C ARG A 40 6.33 -6.93 -9.52
N GLU A 41 5.12 -7.48 -9.38
CA GLU A 41 3.94 -6.94 -10.07
C GLU A 41 3.72 -5.46 -9.73
N PHE A 42 3.98 -5.03 -8.49
CA PHE A 42 3.91 -3.61 -8.12
C PHE A 42 4.99 -2.75 -8.77
N GLU A 43 6.22 -3.27 -8.88
CA GLU A 43 7.30 -2.59 -9.62
C GLU A 43 6.94 -2.45 -11.12
N ASP A 44 6.23 -3.43 -11.68
CA ASP A 44 5.76 -3.36 -13.06
C ASP A 44 4.64 -2.33 -13.23
N VAL A 45 3.69 -2.25 -12.29
CA VAL A 45 2.67 -1.18 -12.26
C VAL A 45 3.34 0.20 -12.24
N GLY A 46 4.39 0.38 -11.45
CA GLY A 46 5.16 1.63 -11.37
C GLY A 46 5.83 2.08 -12.68
N ARG A 47 5.92 1.20 -13.68
CA ARG A 47 6.49 1.45 -15.01
C ARG A 47 5.42 1.62 -16.10
N ARG A 48 4.14 1.48 -15.77
CA ARG A 48 3.03 1.62 -16.72
C ARG A 48 2.72 3.10 -17.02
N PRO A 49 1.94 3.36 -18.09
CA PRO A 49 1.46 4.70 -18.42
C PRO A 49 0.67 5.39 -17.29
N GLU A 50 0.52 6.71 -17.41
CA GLU A 50 -0.17 7.56 -16.43
C GLU A 50 -1.57 7.06 -16.02
N PRO A 51 -2.45 6.58 -16.95
CA PRO A 51 -3.76 6.03 -16.57
C PRO A 51 -3.69 4.85 -15.61
N ASP A 52 -2.73 3.93 -15.77
CA ASP A 52 -2.56 2.76 -14.88
C ASP A 52 -2.09 3.20 -13.48
N LEU A 53 -1.16 4.16 -13.41
CA LEU A 53 -0.72 4.72 -12.12
C LEU A 53 -1.87 5.43 -11.42
N PHE A 54 -2.69 6.15 -12.19
CA PHE A 54 -3.86 6.85 -11.67
C PHE A 54 -4.95 5.89 -11.21
N GLU A 55 -5.14 4.77 -11.90
CA GLU A 55 -6.02 3.68 -11.47
C GLU A 55 -5.61 3.18 -10.08
N GLU A 56 -4.32 2.95 -9.85
CA GLU A 56 -3.82 2.51 -8.55
C GLU A 56 -3.99 3.57 -7.45
N LEU A 57 -3.82 4.85 -7.78
CA LEU A 57 -4.13 5.95 -6.86
C LEU A 57 -5.62 5.97 -6.49
N CYS A 58 -6.50 5.81 -7.48
CA CYS A 58 -7.94 5.73 -7.28
C CYS A 58 -8.33 4.54 -6.41
N PHE A 59 -7.66 3.39 -6.58
CA PHE A 59 -7.86 2.23 -5.72
C PHE A 59 -7.57 2.55 -4.26
N CYS A 60 -6.45 3.21 -3.95
CA CYS A 60 -6.12 3.60 -2.59
C CYS A 60 -7.12 4.60 -1.99
N LEU A 61 -7.59 5.57 -2.78
CA LEU A 61 -8.65 6.51 -2.38
C LEU A 61 -9.97 5.77 -2.08
N LEU A 62 -10.34 4.79 -2.91
CA LEU A 62 -11.55 4.00 -2.68
C LEU A 62 -11.43 3.04 -1.50
N ALA A 63 -10.25 2.47 -1.24
CA ALA A 63 -10.00 1.49 -0.20
C ALA A 63 -10.14 2.05 1.23
N ILE A 64 -10.16 3.39 1.39
CA ILE A 64 -10.37 4.05 2.68
C ILE A 64 -11.67 3.55 3.32
N GLN A 65 -11.54 2.87 4.46
CA GLN A 65 -12.66 2.31 5.22
C GLN A 65 -13.62 1.48 4.35
N SER A 66 -13.08 0.72 3.39
CA SER A 66 -13.85 -0.11 2.47
C SER A 66 -13.13 -1.42 2.15
N LYS A 67 -13.87 -2.40 1.62
CA LYS A 67 -13.32 -3.72 1.31
C LYS A 67 -12.47 -3.63 0.04
N ALA A 68 -11.20 -3.99 0.14
CA ALA A 68 -10.23 -3.86 -0.94
C ALA A 68 -10.72 -4.48 -2.27
N ARG A 69 -11.29 -5.69 -2.24
CA ARG A 69 -11.84 -6.36 -3.44
C ARG A 69 -12.98 -5.59 -4.12
N ALA A 70 -13.91 -5.04 -3.34
CA ALA A 70 -15.01 -4.24 -3.89
C ALA A 70 -14.48 -2.93 -4.51
N CYS A 71 -13.48 -2.32 -3.88
CA CYS A 71 -12.83 -1.12 -4.39
C CYS A 71 -12.07 -1.39 -5.69
N ASP A 72 -11.28 -2.47 -5.77
CA ASP A 72 -10.55 -2.85 -6.98
C ASP A 72 -11.50 -3.13 -8.15
N ALA A 73 -12.57 -3.89 -7.91
CA ALA A 73 -13.60 -4.14 -8.92
C ALA A 73 -14.25 -2.83 -9.39
N ALA A 74 -14.60 -1.93 -8.47
CA ALA A 74 -15.21 -0.65 -8.81
C ALA A 74 -14.26 0.26 -9.60
N VAL A 75 -12.98 0.30 -9.25
CA VAL A 75 -11.98 1.10 -9.97
C VAL A 75 -11.76 0.59 -11.38
N ARG A 76 -11.58 -0.73 -11.56
CA ARG A 76 -11.44 -1.34 -12.89
C ARG A 76 -12.65 -1.08 -13.78
N GLU A 77 -13.86 -1.19 -13.20
CA GLU A 77 -15.09 -0.93 -13.93
C GLU A 77 -15.23 0.56 -14.30
N LEU A 78 -14.86 1.50 -13.40
CA LEU A 78 -14.77 2.92 -13.73
C LEU A 78 -13.77 3.18 -14.85
N ALA A 79 -12.59 2.56 -14.82
CA ALA A 79 -11.55 2.71 -15.83
C ALA A 79 -12.05 2.21 -17.20
N SER A 80 -12.65 1.01 -17.24
CA SER A 80 -13.19 0.43 -18.48
C SER A 80 -14.30 1.25 -19.14
N ARG A 81 -15.02 2.05 -18.33
CA ARG A 81 -16.09 2.95 -18.79
C ARG A 81 -15.58 4.36 -19.12
N GLY A 82 -14.27 4.62 -19.04
CA GLY A 82 -13.67 5.95 -19.21
C GLY A 82 -13.94 6.92 -18.05
N LEU A 83 -14.69 6.50 -17.03
CA LEU A 83 -15.18 7.40 -15.97
C LEU A 83 -14.07 7.92 -15.06
N LEU A 84 -12.94 7.21 -14.90
CA LEU A 84 -11.81 7.74 -14.14
C LEU A 84 -11.23 9.00 -14.81
N LEU A 85 -11.10 9.01 -16.14
CA LEU A 85 -10.46 10.11 -16.87
C LEU A 85 -11.44 11.17 -17.35
N GLU A 86 -12.71 10.82 -17.58
CA GLU A 86 -13.68 11.72 -18.21
C GLU A 86 -14.94 11.94 -17.37
N GLY A 87 -15.22 11.04 -16.41
CA GLY A 87 -16.44 11.07 -15.62
C GLY A 87 -16.51 12.29 -14.70
N THR A 88 -17.68 12.93 -14.64
CA THR A 88 -17.98 13.97 -13.66
C THR A 88 -18.07 13.40 -12.24
N GLU A 89 -17.92 14.25 -11.23
CA GLU A 89 -18.10 13.86 -9.82
C GLU A 89 -19.45 13.16 -9.60
N ARG A 90 -20.54 13.70 -10.18
CA ARG A 90 -21.89 13.13 -10.08
C ARG A 90 -21.98 11.73 -10.70
N GLN A 91 -21.37 11.51 -11.87
CA GLN A 91 -21.38 10.20 -12.54
C GLN A 91 -20.59 9.17 -11.73
N ILE A 92 -19.41 9.52 -11.24
CA ILE A 92 -18.57 8.64 -10.42
C ILE A 92 -19.29 8.33 -9.09
N ALA A 93 -19.86 9.33 -8.43
CA ALA A 93 -20.60 9.14 -7.18
C ALA A 93 -21.82 8.22 -7.36
N ALA A 94 -22.61 8.42 -8.42
CA ALA A 94 -23.75 7.58 -8.74
C ALA A 94 -23.33 6.12 -9.00
N PHE A 95 -22.25 5.93 -9.75
CA PHE A 95 -21.68 4.60 -9.99
C PHE A 95 -21.22 3.91 -8.69
N LEU A 96 -20.54 4.66 -7.81
CA LEU A 96 -19.99 4.14 -6.55
C LEU A 96 -21.03 3.90 -5.46
N ARG A 97 -22.22 4.54 -5.53
CA ARG A 97 -23.23 4.57 -4.46
C ARG A 97 -23.58 3.22 -3.84
N ARG A 98 -23.71 2.17 -4.66
CA ARG A 98 -24.05 0.80 -4.22
C ARG A 98 -22.83 -0.13 -4.07
N ARG A 99 -21.62 0.37 -4.36
CA ARG A 99 -20.38 -0.42 -4.41
C ARG A 99 -19.43 -0.08 -3.27
N VAL A 100 -19.33 1.20 -2.90
CA VAL A 100 -18.33 1.71 -1.94
C VAL A 100 -18.96 2.75 -1.00
N ARG A 101 -18.63 2.66 0.30
CA ARG A 101 -19.08 3.65 1.30
C ARG A 101 -18.41 5.00 1.09
N PHE A 102 -19.09 6.08 1.48
CA PHE A 102 -18.62 7.46 1.31
C PHE A 102 -18.39 7.84 -0.17
N HIS A 103 -19.24 7.33 -1.05
CA HIS A 103 -19.14 7.47 -2.50
C HIS A 103 -19.02 8.92 -2.97
N ASN A 104 -19.76 9.87 -2.38
CA ASN A 104 -19.68 11.29 -2.74
C ASN A 104 -18.28 11.87 -2.51
N HIS A 105 -17.75 11.75 -1.29
CA HIS A 105 -16.39 12.24 -0.98
C HIS A 105 -15.32 11.56 -1.85
N LYS A 106 -15.45 10.25 -2.07
CA LYS A 106 -14.50 9.49 -2.89
C LYS A 106 -14.53 9.90 -4.36
N ALA A 107 -15.72 10.17 -4.91
CA ALA A 107 -15.84 10.71 -6.26
C ALA A 107 -15.17 12.08 -6.37
N ALA A 108 -15.40 12.96 -5.38
CA ALA A 108 -14.79 14.28 -5.33
C ALA A 108 -13.25 14.21 -5.26
N TYR A 109 -12.70 13.29 -4.44
CA TYR A 109 -11.25 13.07 -4.37
C TYR A 109 -10.66 12.55 -5.69
N ILE A 110 -11.34 11.62 -6.37
CA ILE A 110 -10.90 11.13 -7.68
C ILE A 110 -10.85 12.28 -8.69
N VAL A 111 -11.89 13.11 -8.77
CA VAL A 111 -11.93 14.23 -9.73
C VAL A 111 -10.84 15.25 -9.45
N ARG A 112 -10.62 15.64 -8.18
CA ARG A 112 -9.56 16.60 -7.84
C ARG A 112 -8.16 16.03 -8.07
N ALA A 113 -7.95 14.74 -7.78
CA ALA A 113 -6.69 14.07 -8.12
C ALA A 113 -6.48 14.05 -9.65
N ARG A 114 -7.53 13.76 -10.44
CA ARG A 114 -7.45 13.82 -11.89
C ARG A 114 -7.08 15.21 -12.38
N GLU A 115 -7.77 16.25 -11.92
CA GLU A 115 -7.50 17.65 -12.30
C GLU A 115 -6.06 18.05 -12.00
N ARG A 116 -5.51 17.54 -10.90
CA ARG A 116 -4.10 17.77 -10.57
C ARG A 116 -3.14 17.14 -11.57
N PHE A 117 -3.35 15.90 -11.96
CA PHE A 117 -2.37 15.11 -12.71
C PHE A 117 -2.61 15.07 -14.23
N PHE A 118 -3.83 15.36 -14.70
CA PHE A 118 -4.22 15.24 -16.11
C PHE A 118 -4.67 16.55 -16.74
N ARG A 119 -4.76 17.66 -16.00
CA ARG A 119 -5.04 18.98 -16.61
C ARG A 119 -3.90 19.39 -17.55
N LYS A 120 -4.24 20.11 -18.62
CA LYS A 120 -3.27 20.70 -19.56
C LYS A 120 -2.16 21.45 -18.82
N GLY A 121 -0.91 21.07 -19.10
CA GLY A 121 0.29 21.63 -18.45
C GLY A 121 0.68 20.94 -17.13
N SER A 122 -0.07 19.94 -16.67
CA SER A 122 0.35 19.11 -15.53
C SER A 122 1.56 18.25 -15.93
N PRO A 123 2.55 18.07 -15.03
CA PRO A 123 3.66 17.16 -15.27
C PRO A 123 3.25 15.68 -15.36
N GLY A 124 2.03 15.30 -14.94
CA GLY A 124 1.62 13.89 -14.79
C GLY A 124 2.00 13.32 -13.41
N LEU A 125 1.30 12.28 -12.98
CA LEU A 125 1.53 11.61 -11.70
C LEU A 125 2.89 10.91 -11.68
N GLY A 126 3.22 10.14 -12.71
CA GLY A 126 4.47 9.40 -12.82
C GLY A 126 5.70 10.30 -12.80
N ARG A 127 5.70 11.37 -13.60
CA ARG A 127 6.78 12.38 -13.60
C ARG A 127 6.88 13.10 -12.27
N THR A 128 5.75 13.52 -11.69
CA THR A 128 5.72 14.19 -10.38
C THR A 128 6.41 13.31 -9.34
N LEU A 129 6.00 12.05 -9.23
CA LEU A 129 6.60 11.09 -8.30
C LEU A 129 8.08 10.83 -8.61
N GLY A 130 8.51 10.94 -9.87
CA GLY A 130 9.91 10.77 -10.27
C GLY A 130 10.83 11.92 -9.83
N THR A 131 10.27 13.11 -9.61
CA THR A 131 11.01 14.27 -9.08
C THR A 131 11.04 14.33 -7.56
N LEU A 132 10.24 13.50 -6.89
CA LEU A 132 10.23 13.45 -5.42
C LEU A 132 11.44 12.66 -4.92
N GLY A 133 11.90 13.03 -3.74
CA GLY A 133 13.00 12.35 -3.06
C GLY A 133 12.62 10.95 -2.55
N PRO A 134 13.25 10.47 -1.46
CA PRO A 134 13.04 9.11 -0.98
C PRO A 134 11.57 8.84 -0.58
N PRO A 135 11.15 7.57 -0.45
CA PRO A 135 9.76 7.20 -0.20
C PRO A 135 9.06 7.98 0.94
N PRO A 136 9.71 8.29 2.09
CA PRO A 136 9.08 9.11 3.12
C PRO A 136 8.75 10.54 2.67
N ALA A 137 9.59 11.15 1.83
CA ALA A 137 9.36 12.48 1.27
C ALA A 137 8.24 12.44 0.23
N ALA A 138 8.24 11.43 -0.65
CA ALA A 138 7.15 11.21 -1.61
C ALA A 138 5.80 11.00 -0.91
N ARG A 139 5.80 10.24 0.20
CA ARG A 139 4.61 10.06 1.04
C ARG A 139 4.13 11.36 1.66
N ALA A 140 5.02 12.15 2.25
CA ALA A 140 4.66 13.42 2.87
C ALA A 140 4.06 14.39 1.85
N TRP A 141 4.62 14.43 0.64
CA TRP A 141 4.07 15.19 -0.47
C TRP A 141 2.67 14.69 -0.86
N LEU A 142 2.47 13.38 -1.06
CA LEU A 142 1.16 12.81 -1.40
C LEU A 142 0.08 13.14 -0.37
N VAL A 143 0.40 13.03 0.92
CA VAL A 143 -0.53 13.37 2.02
C VAL A 143 -0.92 14.85 2.01
N ARG A 144 0.00 15.73 1.63
CA ARG A 144 -0.27 17.17 1.56
C ARG A 144 -1.06 17.57 0.30
N GLU A 145 -0.83 16.87 -0.80
CA GLU A 145 -1.20 17.34 -2.13
C GLU A 145 -2.37 16.60 -2.78
N VAL A 146 -2.74 15.44 -2.23
CA VAL A 146 -3.84 14.62 -2.73
C VAL A 146 -4.86 14.40 -1.63
N ASP A 147 -6.05 14.99 -1.83
CA ASP A 147 -7.13 14.89 -0.86
C ASP A 147 -7.55 13.44 -0.59
N GLY A 148 -7.86 13.17 0.67
CA GLY A 148 -8.25 11.85 1.14
C GLY A 148 -7.08 10.92 1.49
N LEU A 149 -5.84 11.22 1.08
CA LEU A 149 -4.69 10.40 1.47
C LEU A 149 -4.19 10.72 2.88
N GLY A 150 -4.23 9.72 3.76
CA GLY A 150 -3.45 9.70 5.00
C GLY A 150 -2.08 9.04 4.79
N LEU A 151 -1.28 8.98 5.86
CA LEU A 151 0.03 8.29 5.85
C LEU A 151 -0.08 6.84 5.38
N LYS A 152 -1.14 6.14 5.79
CA LYS A 152 -1.36 4.74 5.41
C LYS A 152 -1.66 4.62 3.92
N GLU A 153 -2.63 5.38 3.42
CA GLU A 153 -3.06 5.34 2.03
C GLU A 153 -1.95 5.79 1.07
N ALA A 154 -1.17 6.80 1.43
CA ALA A 154 -0.02 7.23 0.63
C ALA A 154 1.10 6.18 0.64
N SER A 155 1.37 5.53 1.78
CA SER A 155 2.32 4.40 1.84
C SER A 155 1.84 3.21 1.00
N HIS A 156 0.53 2.95 1.03
CA HIS A 156 -0.14 1.90 0.28
C HIS A 156 -0.01 2.11 -1.22
N PHE A 157 -0.34 3.30 -1.70
CA PHE A 157 -0.17 3.68 -3.09
C PHE A 157 1.28 3.53 -3.54
N LEU A 158 2.23 4.11 -2.80
CA LEU A 158 3.65 4.00 -3.13
C LEU A 158 4.12 2.55 -3.18
N ARG A 159 3.67 1.69 -2.25
CA ARG A 159 4.00 0.26 -2.30
C ARG A 159 3.45 -0.37 -3.57
N ASN A 160 2.19 -0.11 -3.92
CA ASN A 160 1.52 -0.74 -5.06
C ASN A 160 2.08 -0.33 -6.42
N ILE A 161 2.90 0.72 -6.47
CA ILE A 161 3.67 1.12 -7.66
C ILE A 161 5.18 0.85 -7.52
N GLY A 162 5.60 0.04 -6.54
CA GLY A 162 7.01 -0.34 -6.35
C GLY A 162 7.91 0.78 -5.82
N ARG A 163 7.35 1.88 -5.30
CA ARG A 163 8.10 3.03 -4.74
C ARG A 163 7.99 3.15 -3.22
N GLY A 164 7.37 2.16 -2.56
CA GLY A 164 7.09 2.17 -1.12
C GLY A 164 8.15 1.48 -0.26
N HIS A 165 9.35 1.20 -0.77
CA HIS A 165 10.39 0.50 -0.02
C HIS A 165 10.69 1.25 1.30
N GLY A 166 10.63 0.52 2.42
CA GLY A 166 10.87 1.08 3.75
C GLY A 166 9.68 1.83 4.37
N LEU A 167 8.53 1.91 3.71
CA LEU A 167 7.28 2.42 4.28
C LEU A 167 6.43 1.29 4.87
N ALA A 168 5.85 1.52 6.04
CA ALA A 168 4.85 0.64 6.62
C ALA A 168 3.45 1.06 6.15
N ILE A 169 2.52 0.10 6.05
CA ILE A 169 1.10 0.36 5.80
C ILE A 169 0.35 -0.04 7.07
N LEU A 170 0.35 0.85 8.07
CA LEU A 170 -0.21 0.53 9.40
C LEU A 170 -1.74 0.53 9.40
N ASP A 171 -2.34 -0.58 8.98
CA ASP A 171 -3.77 -0.86 9.17
C ASP A 171 -4.03 -1.68 10.44
N ARG A 172 -5.30 -2.02 10.70
CA ARG A 172 -5.68 -2.81 11.89
C ARG A 172 -5.06 -4.21 11.92
N HIS A 173 -4.85 -4.83 10.76
CA HIS A 173 -4.31 -6.17 10.61
C HIS A 173 -2.81 -6.16 10.89
N ILE A 174 -2.09 -5.19 10.33
CA ILE A 174 -0.67 -4.98 10.62
C ILE A 174 -0.47 -4.69 12.10
N LEU A 175 -1.24 -3.76 12.69
CA LEU A 175 -1.11 -3.41 14.11
C LEU A 175 -1.34 -4.61 15.04
N ARG A 176 -2.32 -5.49 14.77
CA ARG A 176 -2.54 -6.73 15.52
C ARG A 176 -1.34 -7.68 15.43
N ASN A 177 -0.76 -7.81 14.24
CA ASN A 177 0.43 -8.64 14.05
C ASN A 177 1.66 -8.06 14.74
N LEU A 178 1.81 -6.73 14.80
CA LEU A 178 2.85 -6.08 15.58
C LEU A 178 2.70 -6.32 17.08
N VAL A 179 1.47 -6.35 17.60
CA VAL A 179 1.21 -6.77 19.00
C VAL A 179 1.61 -8.22 19.22
N ARG A 180 1.18 -9.11 18.32
CA ARG A 180 1.48 -10.55 18.40
C ARG A 180 2.99 -10.83 18.48
N HIS A 181 3.78 -10.17 17.62
CA HIS A 181 5.22 -10.32 17.59
C HIS A 181 5.97 -9.51 18.67
N GLY A 182 5.25 -8.76 19.52
CA GLY A 182 5.84 -7.97 20.61
C GLY A 182 6.51 -6.67 20.17
N VAL A 183 6.26 -6.20 18.94
CA VAL A 183 6.81 -4.94 18.40
C VAL A 183 6.16 -3.72 19.07
N ILE A 184 4.87 -3.83 19.39
CA ILE A 184 4.11 -2.86 20.19
C ILE A 184 3.33 -3.59 21.28
N ALA A 185 3.09 -2.94 22.41
CA ALA A 185 2.42 -3.59 23.54
C ALA A 185 0.91 -3.83 23.30
N ARG A 186 0.25 -2.90 22.61
CA ARG A 186 -1.18 -2.96 22.28
C ARG A 186 -1.50 -2.10 21.06
N VAL A 187 -2.63 -2.39 20.41
CA VAL A 187 -3.14 -1.54 19.33
C VAL A 187 -3.53 -0.18 19.90
N PRO A 188 -3.02 0.94 19.35
CA PRO A 188 -3.36 2.26 19.84
C PRO A 188 -4.81 2.63 19.51
N ARG A 189 -5.49 3.36 20.41
CA ARG A 189 -6.86 3.86 20.17
C ARG A 189 -6.94 4.84 18.99
N SER A 190 -5.90 5.65 18.82
CA SER A 190 -5.75 6.60 17.71
C SER A 190 -4.33 6.56 17.17
N LEU A 191 -4.20 6.83 15.87
CA LEU A 191 -2.94 6.78 15.15
C LEU A 191 -2.61 8.19 14.62
N THR A 192 -2.13 9.05 15.51
CA THR A 192 -1.62 10.39 15.13
C THR A 192 -0.41 10.25 14.20
N PRO A 193 -0.07 11.26 13.37
CA PRO A 193 1.09 11.20 12.50
C PRO A 193 2.39 10.85 13.24
N ARG A 194 2.64 11.46 14.40
CA ARG A 194 3.79 11.14 15.26
C ARG A 194 3.80 9.65 15.66
N ARG A 195 2.65 9.13 16.10
CA ARG A 195 2.54 7.73 16.54
C ARG A 195 2.67 6.76 15.37
N TYR A 196 2.16 7.12 14.20
CA TYR A 196 2.32 6.36 12.97
C TYR A 196 3.81 6.15 12.65
N LEU A 197 4.58 7.24 12.61
CA LEU A 197 6.01 7.21 12.29
C LEU A 197 6.82 6.47 13.36
N GLU A 198 6.44 6.60 14.63
CA GLU A 198 7.06 5.84 15.73
C GLU A 198 6.87 4.32 15.54
N ILE A 199 5.63 3.89 15.27
CA ILE A 199 5.31 2.46 15.06
C ILE A 199 5.96 1.95 13.78
N GLU A 200 6.00 2.74 12.71
CA GLU A 200 6.73 2.41 11.48
C GLU A 200 8.22 2.17 11.77
N GLY A 201 8.86 3.04 12.57
CA GLY A 201 10.26 2.86 12.97
C GLY A 201 10.48 1.57 13.76
N ARG A 202 9.55 1.21 14.67
CA ARG A 202 9.59 -0.07 15.40
C ARG A 202 9.42 -1.26 14.46
N MET A 203 8.50 -1.18 13.50
CA MET A 203 8.28 -2.22 12.50
C MET A 203 9.48 -2.39 11.57
N ARG A 204 10.17 -1.31 11.21
CA ARG A 204 11.41 -1.36 10.42
C ARG A 204 12.51 -2.12 11.17
N ARG A 205 12.77 -1.77 12.44
CA ARG A 205 13.74 -2.50 13.28
C ARG A 205 13.38 -3.97 13.42
N PHE A 206 12.09 -4.28 13.56
CA PHE A 206 11.62 -5.67 13.58
C PHE A 206 11.95 -6.39 12.26
N ALA A 207 11.63 -5.77 11.12
CA ALA A 207 11.92 -6.28 9.78
C ALA A 207 13.42 -6.58 9.59
N ASP A 208 14.27 -5.64 9.98
CA ASP A 208 15.72 -5.76 9.91
C ASP A 208 16.22 -6.91 10.80
N THR A 209 15.70 -7.01 12.03
CA THR A 209 16.08 -8.04 12.99
C THR A 209 15.72 -9.45 12.51
N VAL A 210 14.53 -9.63 11.93
CA VAL A 210 14.10 -10.94 11.43
C VAL A 210 14.62 -11.24 10.03
N GLY A 211 15.21 -10.26 9.33
CA GLY A 211 15.72 -10.42 7.97
C GLY A 211 14.63 -10.61 6.91
N VAL A 212 13.42 -10.07 7.15
CA VAL A 212 12.30 -10.12 6.19
C VAL A 212 11.96 -8.69 5.76
N PRO A 213 11.97 -8.37 4.45
CA PRO A 213 11.71 -7.01 3.99
C PRO A 213 10.37 -6.46 4.48
N LEU A 214 10.34 -5.17 4.84
CA LEU A 214 9.15 -4.51 5.39
C LEU A 214 7.91 -4.67 4.50
N ALA A 215 8.04 -4.49 3.19
CA ALA A 215 6.96 -4.67 2.22
C ALA A 215 6.49 -6.14 2.11
N ALA A 216 7.37 -7.10 2.40
CA ALA A 216 7.01 -8.51 2.44
C ALA A 216 6.28 -8.86 3.75
N LEU A 217 6.68 -8.26 4.88
CA LEU A 217 5.96 -8.39 6.15
C LEU A 217 4.54 -7.83 6.06
N ASP A 218 4.35 -6.71 5.37
CA ASP A 218 3.01 -6.16 5.11
C ASP A 218 2.10 -7.20 4.43
N LEU A 219 2.52 -7.72 3.27
CA LEU A 219 1.75 -8.74 2.56
C LEU A 219 1.56 -10.03 3.37
N LEU A 220 2.57 -10.44 4.13
CA LEU A 220 2.50 -11.63 4.97
C LEU A 220 1.45 -11.46 6.08
N PHE A 221 1.51 -10.37 6.83
CA PHE A 221 0.60 -10.08 7.94
C PHE A 221 -0.82 -9.85 7.45
N TRP A 222 -0.99 -9.18 6.32
CA TRP A 222 -2.29 -9.00 5.70
C TRP A 222 -2.87 -10.37 5.27
N SER A 223 -2.08 -11.19 4.56
CA SER A 223 -2.52 -12.53 4.11
C SER A 223 -2.83 -13.50 5.25
N ARG A 224 -2.23 -13.30 6.43
CA ARG A 224 -2.53 -14.09 7.63
C ARG A 224 -3.97 -13.87 8.10
N GLU A 225 -4.51 -12.66 7.90
CA GLU A 225 -5.83 -12.27 8.37
C GLU A 225 -6.91 -12.48 7.31
N THR A 226 -6.56 -12.39 6.03
CA THR A 226 -7.51 -12.47 4.91
C THR A 226 -7.47 -13.78 4.13
N GLY A 227 -6.39 -14.56 4.29
CA GLY A 227 -6.16 -15.78 3.52
C GLY A 227 -5.58 -15.53 2.11
N GLU A 228 -5.41 -14.29 1.69
CA GLU A 228 -4.97 -13.93 0.34
C GLU A 228 -3.80 -12.95 0.30
N ILE A 229 -2.97 -13.06 -0.74
CA ILE A 229 -1.95 -12.05 -1.08
C ILE A 229 -2.53 -11.14 -2.16
N PHE A 230 -3.06 -10.00 -1.72
CA PHE A 230 -3.70 -9.02 -2.59
C PHE A 230 -2.81 -7.80 -2.79
N LYS A 231 -3.37 -6.60 -2.66
CA LYS A 231 -2.68 -5.33 -2.75
C LYS A 231 -3.22 -4.35 -1.73
#